data_AF-A0A3C1KRL6-F1
#
_entry.id   AF-A0A3C1KRL6-F1
#
_cell.length_a   1.000
_cell.length_b   1.000
_cell.length_c   1.000
_cell.angle_alpha   90.00
_cell.angle_beta   90.00
_cell.angle_gamma   90.00
#
_symmetry.space_group_name_H-M   'P 1'
#
loop_
_entity.id
_entity.type
_entity.pdbx_description
1 polymer ?
#
loop_
_entity_poly.entity_id
_entity_poly.type
_entity_poly.pdbx_seq_one_letter_code
_entity_poly.pdbx_strand_id
1 'polypeptide(L)'
;IGVTWGAVAGYVGGRVDAVMMRLVDILYALPFMIFIVLLMVVFGRNLLLLFLAIGAVEWLTMARIMRGQVQSLRQQEFVEAAVSLGLSPATIV
;
A
#
# COMPACT_ATOMS: atom_id res chain seq x y z
N ILE A 1 -4.38 4.12 -3.87
CA ILE A 1 -4.50 2.86 -3.10
C ILE A 1 -3.26 2.63 -2.24
N GLY A 2 -2.06 2.48 -2.82
CA GLY A 2 -0.84 2.20 -2.05
C GLY A 2 -0.52 3.25 -0.98
N VAL A 3 -0.72 4.53 -1.29
CA VAL A 3 -0.50 5.62 -0.34
C VAL A 3 -1.36 5.48 0.92
N THR A 4 -2.68 5.39 0.75
CA THR A 4 -3.60 5.26 1.88
C THR A 4 -3.39 3.94 2.64
N TRP A 5 -3.14 2.83 1.94
CA TRP A 5 -2.85 1.54 2.55
C TRP A 5 -1.59 1.58 3.42
N GLY A 6 -0.49 2.08 2.85
CA GLY A 6 0.79 2.20 3.54
C GLY A 6 0.73 3.17 4.70
N ALA A 7 0.05 4.31 4.53
CA ALA A 7 -0.09 5.31 5.59
C ALA A 7 -0.86 4.76 6.79
N VAL A 8 -2.00 4.07 6.56
CA VAL A 8 -2.75 3.44 7.64
C VAL A 8 -1.94 2.33 8.34
N ALA A 9 -1.28 1.46 7.56
CA ALA A 9 -0.45 0.38 8.13
C ALA A 9 0.72 0.94 8.97
N GLY A 10 1.45 1.92 8.45
CA GLY A 10 2.58 2.55 9.13
C GLY A 10 2.17 3.39 10.34
N TYR A 11 1.03 4.06 10.29
CA TYR A 11 0.54 4.88 11.40
C TYR A 11 -0.02 4.03 12.53
N VAL A 12 -0.89 3.05 12.24
CA VAL A 12 -1.52 2.23 13.29
C VAL A 12 -0.52 1.26 13.90
N GLY A 13 0.28 0.57 13.08
CA GLY A 13 1.24 -0.42 13.54
C GLY A 13 0.61 -1.71 14.08
N GLY A 14 1.42 -2.53 14.76
CA GLY A 14 0.96 -3.72 15.49
C GLY A 14 0.29 -4.79 14.61
N ARG A 15 -0.85 -5.32 15.06
CA ARG A 15 -1.58 -6.39 14.34
C ARG A 15 -2.18 -5.92 13.01
N VAL A 16 -2.63 -4.67 12.94
CA VAL A 16 -3.22 -4.11 11.71
C VAL A 16 -2.18 -4.04 10.61
N ASP A 17 -1.01 -3.48 10.93
CA ASP A 17 0.14 -3.48 10.03
C ASP A 17 0.51 -4.89 9.55
N ALA A 18 0.65 -5.84 10.49
CA ALA A 18 1.01 -7.22 10.17
C ALA A 18 0.01 -7.89 9.20
N VAL A 19 -1.30 -7.70 9.40
CA VAL A 19 -2.33 -8.26 8.51
C VAL A 19 -2.34 -7.56 7.15
N MET A 20 -2.29 -6.22 7.14
CA MET A 20 -2.30 -5.42 5.91
C MET A 20 -1.07 -5.72 5.04
N MET A 21 0.11 -5.83 5.66
CA MET A 21 1.33 -6.15 4.93
C MET A 21 1.40 -7.61 4.54
N ARG A 22 0.82 -8.53 5.31
CA ARG A 22 0.70 -9.93 4.89
C ARG A 22 -0.07 -10.07 3.59
N LEU A 23 -1.15 -9.31 3.40
CA LEU A 23 -1.88 -9.28 2.12
C LEU A 23 -0.98 -8.78 0.98
N VAL A 24 -0.26 -7.68 1.18
CA VAL A 24 0.69 -7.14 0.19
C VAL A 24 1.80 -8.15 -0.13
N ASP A 25 2.31 -8.87 0.87
CA ASP A 25 3.34 -9.90 0.72
C ASP A 25 2.85 -11.10 -0.09
N ILE A 26 1.63 -11.59 0.21
CA ILE A 26 1.01 -12.70 -0.54
C ILE A 26 0.82 -12.31 -2.00
N LEU A 27 0.33 -11.09 -2.27
CA LEU A 27 0.16 -10.60 -3.63
C LEU A 27 1.52 -10.49 -4.33
N TYR A 28 2.54 -9.95 -3.67
CA TYR A 28 3.91 -9.83 -4.22
C TYR A 28 4.57 -11.15 -4.56
N ALA A 29 4.21 -12.24 -3.89
CA ALA A 29 4.74 -13.57 -4.16
C ALA A 29 4.29 -14.12 -5.53
N LEU A 30 3.25 -13.52 -6.14
CA LEU A 30 2.76 -13.92 -7.44
C LEU A 30 3.66 -13.38 -8.57
N PRO A 31 3.97 -14.17 -9.60
CA PRO A 31 4.72 -13.71 -10.76
C PRO A 31 3.81 -12.89 -11.70
N PHE A 32 3.57 -11.62 -11.35
CA PHE A 32 2.62 -10.75 -12.06
C PHE A 32 2.90 -10.58 -13.56
N MET A 33 4.17 -10.60 -13.95
CA MET A 33 4.55 -10.56 -15.37
C MET A 33 3.92 -11.71 -16.16
N ILE A 34 3.94 -12.93 -15.59
CA ILE A 34 3.30 -14.10 -16.21
C ILE A 34 1.79 -13.88 -16.30
N PHE A 35 1.17 -13.35 -15.25
CA PHE A 35 -0.27 -13.08 -15.25
C PHE A 35 -0.68 -12.07 -16.33
N ILE A 36 0.10 -10.98 -16.50
CA ILE A 36 -0.13 -9.96 -17.54
C ILE A 36 -0.01 -10.58 -18.94
N VAL A 37 1.03 -11.38 -19.18
CA VAL A 37 1.22 -12.06 -20.47
C VAL A 37 0.07 -13.03 -20.77
N LEU A 38 -0.36 -13.82 -19.79
CA LEU A 38 -1.49 -14.74 -19.96
C LEU A 38 -2.78 -13.99 -20.29
N LEU A 39 -3.06 -12.86 -19.63
CA LEU A 39 -4.21 -12.03 -19.95
C LEU A 39 -4.17 -11.53 -21.39
N MET A 40 -3.01 -11.07 -21.88
CA MET A 40 -2.86 -10.63 -23.27
C MET A 40 -3.07 -11.76 -24.28
N VAL A 41 -2.63 -12.97 -23.95
CA VAL A 41 -2.79 -14.14 -24.84
C VAL A 41 -4.26 -14.57 -24.92
N VAL A 42 -4.96 -14.62 -23.78
CA VAL A 42 -6.35 -15.10 -23.71
C VAL A 42 -7.34 -14.08 -24.25
N PHE A 43 -7.19 -12.81 -23.89
CA PHE A 43 -8.14 -11.75 -24.22
C PHE A 43 -7.69 -10.88 -25.40
N GLY A 44 -6.55 -11.19 -26.00
CA GLY A 44 -5.91 -10.36 -27.02
C GLY A 44 -5.41 -9.03 -26.45
N ARG A 45 -5.04 -8.12 -27.35
CA ARG A 45 -4.45 -6.82 -26.98
C ARG A 45 -5.52 -5.85 -26.50
N ASN A 46 -5.99 -6.02 -25.27
CA ASN A 46 -6.96 -5.15 -24.61
C ASN A 46 -6.25 -4.15 -23.66
N LEU A 47 -6.23 -2.88 -24.05
CA LEU A 47 -5.57 -1.82 -23.28
C LEU A 47 -6.18 -1.62 -21.89
N LEU A 48 -7.49 -1.79 -21.75
CA LEU A 48 -8.17 -1.61 -20.45
C LEU A 48 -7.77 -2.72 -19.48
N LEU A 49 -7.73 -3.98 -19.93
CA LEU A 49 -7.24 -5.09 -19.10
C LEU A 49 -5.77 -4.91 -18.71
N LEU A 50 -4.94 -4.38 -19.60
CA LEU A 50 -3.55 -4.03 -19.29
C LEU A 50 -3.48 -2.99 -18.16
N PHE A 51 -4.21 -1.87 -18.29
CA PHE A 51 -4.19 -0.82 -17.26
C PHE A 51 -4.70 -1.33 -15.91
N LEU A 52 -5.74 -2.16 -15.90
CA LEU A 52 -6.24 -2.78 -14.67
C LEU A 52 -5.20 -3.72 -14.05
N ALA A 53 -4.56 -4.58 -14.86
CA ALA A 53 -3.56 -5.51 -14.38
C ALA A 53 -2.33 -4.79 -13.80
N ILE A 54 -1.81 -3.78 -14.49
CA ILE A 54 -0.70 -2.96 -14.01
C ILE A 54 -1.12 -2.20 -12.74
N GLY A 55 -2.27 -1.52 -12.77
CA GLY A 55 -2.78 -0.76 -11.63
C GLY A 55 -2.99 -1.60 -10.38
N ALA A 56 -3.36 -2.88 -10.53
CA ALA A 56 -3.50 -3.84 -9.44
C ALA A 56 -2.18 -4.28 -8.80
N VAL A 57 -1.04 -4.02 -9.44
CA VAL A 57 0.29 -4.44 -8.98
C VAL A 57 1.11 -3.25 -8.47
N GLU A 58 1.11 -2.14 -9.21
CA GLU A 58 1.96 -0.98 -8.91
C GLU A 58 1.70 -0.38 -7.51
N TRP A 59 0.48 -0.49 -7.01
CA TRP A 59 0.15 0.03 -5.68
C TRP A 59 0.82 -0.74 -4.53
N LEU A 60 1.26 -1.98 -4.76
CA LEU A 60 1.90 -2.82 -3.74
C LEU A 60 3.25 -2.25 -3.33
N THR A 61 4.06 -1.81 -4.30
CA THR A 61 5.36 -1.16 -4.03
C THR A 61 5.14 0.11 -3.24
N MET A 62 4.20 0.94 -3.69
CA MET A 62 3.91 2.22 -3.06
C MET A 62 3.39 2.05 -1.62
N ALA A 63 2.63 0.98 -1.35
CA ALA A 63 2.20 0.64 0.01
C ALA A 63 3.38 0.39 0.96
N ARG A 64 4.41 -0.35 0.52
CA ARG A 64 5.62 -0.60 1.32
C ARG A 64 6.40 0.69 1.58
N ILE A 65 6.58 1.51 0.56
CA ILE A 65 7.30 2.80 0.66
C ILE A 65 6.61 3.70 1.66
N MET A 66 5.30 3.91 1.48
CA MET A 66 4.51 4.80 2.34
C MET A 66 4.41 4.27 3.77
N ARG A 67 4.31 2.95 3.97
CA ARG A 67 4.41 2.36 5.32
C ARG A 67 5.71 2.73 6.02
N GLY A 68 6.85 2.54 5.35
CA GLY A 68 8.15 2.86 5.93
C GLY A 68 8.31 4.35 6.25
N GLN A 69 7.85 5.21 5.34
CA GLN A 69 7.85 6.67 5.55
C GLN A 69 6.98 7.06 6.75
N VAL A 70 5.73 6.60 6.80
CA VAL A 70 4.81 6.96 7.89
C VAL A 70 5.26 6.38 9.23
N GLN A 71 5.82 5.17 9.25
CA GLN A 71 6.39 4.61 10.48
C GLN A 71 7.55 5.47 11.02
N SER A 72 8.37 6.03 10.13
CA SER A 72 9.45 6.97 10.49
C SER A 72 8.90 8.32 10.98
N LEU A 73 7.92 8.88 10.26
CA LEU A 73 7.30 10.17 10.60
C LEU A 73 6.51 10.11 11.91
N ARG A 74 5.88 8.98 12.23
CA ARG A 74 5.11 8.77 13.46
C ARG A 74 5.91 9.05 14.73
N GLN A 75 7.24 8.91 14.69
CA GLN A 75 8.14 9.11 15.83
C GLN A 75 8.70 10.54 15.90
N GLN A 76 8.25 11.45 15.04
CA GLN A 76 8.72 12.83 15.00
C GLN A 76 7.93 13.72 15.96
N GLU A 77 8.60 14.74 16.51
CA GLU A 77 8.03 15.66 17.52
C GLU A 77 6.75 16.36 17.05
N PHE A 78 6.62 16.68 15.76
CA PHE A 78 5.43 17.33 15.23
C PHE A 78 4.18 16.43 15.28
N VAL A 79 4.36 15.11 15.16
CA VAL A 79 3.27 14.14 15.33
C VAL A 79 2.90 14.01 16.80
N GLU A 80 3.88 13.99 17.70
CA GLU A 80 3.62 13.95 19.15
C GLU A 80 2.91 15.22 19.63
N ALA A 81 3.28 16.39 19.09
CA ALA A 81 2.59 17.64 19.34
C ALA A 81 1.13 17.59 18.87
N ALA A 82 0.88 17.09 17.64
CA ALA A 82 -0.46 16.91 17.11
C ALA A 82 -1.33 15.97 17.97
N VAL A 83 -0.76 14.88 18.46
CA VAL A 83 -1.44 13.94 19.38
C VAL A 83 -1.71 14.61 20.74
N SER A 84 -0.76 15.38 21.26
CA SER A 84 -0.91 16.13 22.53
C SER A 84 -1.97 17.22 22.45
N LEU A 85 -2.20 17.79 21.26
CA LEU A 85 -3.30 18.71 20.96
C LEU A 85 -4.67 17.99 20.82
N GLY A 86 -4.70 16.66 20.91
CA GLY A 86 -5.94 15.87 20.82
C GLY A 86 -6.46 15.70 19.39
N LEU A 87 -5.62 15.87 18.36
CA LEU A 87 -6.02 15.63 16.98
C LEU A 87 -6.34 14.15 16.73
N SER A 88 -7.36 13.91 15.91
CA SER A 88 -7.78 12.55 15.60
C SER A 88 -6.75 11.83 14.72
N PRO A 89 -6.59 10.50 14.85
CA PRO A 89 -5.75 9.70 13.95
C PRO A 89 -5.99 9.93 12.46
N ALA A 90 -7.25 10.13 12.07
CA ALA A 90 -7.63 10.38 10.67
C ALA A 90 -7.24 11.78 10.17
N THR A 91 -6.95 12.71 11.07
CA THR A 91 -6.42 14.04 10.74
C THR A 91 -4.90 14.01 10.61
N ILE A 92 -4.23 13.10 11.31
CA ILE A 92 -2.76 12.96 11.30
C ILE A 92 -2.30 12.14 10.08
N VAL A 93 -3.12 11.21 9.61
CA VAL A 93 -2.90 10.36 8.42
C VAL A 93 -3.36 11.07 7.16
#